data_AF-A0A961C7R2-F1
#
_entry.id   AF-A0A961C7R2-F1
#
_cell.length_a   1.000
_cell.length_b   1.000
_cell.length_c   1.000
_cell.angle_alpha   90.00
_cell.angle_beta   90.00
_cell.angle_gamma   90.00
#
_symmetry.space_group_name_H-M   'P 1'
#
loop_
_entity.id
_entity.type
_entity.pdbx_description
1 polymer ?
#
loop_
_entity_poly.entity_id
_entity_poly.type
_entity_poly.pdbx_seq_one_letter_code
_entity_poly.pdbx_strand_id
1 'polypeptide(L)'
;MSETLRYDPAAYTDDAEEFVWCTVTVTLPDGETRTATGDYLNAGNPTPVLCCGIEEAASELGLLHYLADERLYLKVCEEVTRQLSWRPVVLLSCPEFTIKLDLVEPVR
;
A
#
# COMPACT_ATOMS: atom_id res chain seq x y z
N MET A 1 -17.64 -18.22 -20.26
CA MET A 1 -16.41 -18.15 -19.47
C MET A 1 -16.49 -16.85 -18.71
N SER A 2 -16.57 -16.88 -17.37
CA SER A 2 -16.66 -15.65 -16.58
C SER A 2 -15.30 -14.96 -16.69
N GLU A 3 -15.25 -13.77 -17.27
CA GLU A 3 -14.11 -12.87 -17.06
C GLU A 3 -14.00 -12.67 -15.55
N THR A 4 -12.96 -13.24 -14.95
CA THR A 4 -12.54 -12.80 -13.63
C THR A 4 -12.22 -11.32 -13.82
N LEU A 5 -13.09 -10.42 -13.35
CA LEU A 5 -12.81 -8.98 -13.34
C LEU A 5 -11.50 -8.79 -12.55
N ARG A 6 -10.38 -8.72 -13.27
CA ARG A 6 -9.16 -8.17 -12.71
C ARG A 6 -9.45 -6.69 -12.52
N TYR A 7 -9.13 -6.18 -11.33
CA TYR A 7 -9.26 -4.77 -11.09
C TYR A 7 -8.30 -4.01 -12.02
N ASP A 8 -8.68 -2.80 -12.41
CA ASP A 8 -7.87 -1.94 -13.27
C ASP A 8 -7.06 -0.96 -12.39
N PRO A 9 -5.71 -1.05 -12.35
CA PRO A 9 -4.88 -0.13 -11.59
C PRO A 9 -4.95 1.32 -12.08
N ALA A 10 -5.28 1.56 -13.35
CA ALA A 10 -5.34 2.90 -13.94
C ALA A 10 -6.42 3.79 -13.31
N ALA A 11 -7.41 3.21 -12.62
CA ALA A 11 -8.40 3.97 -11.87
C ALA A 11 -7.82 4.71 -10.65
N TYR A 12 -6.62 4.33 -10.20
CA TYR A 12 -5.99 4.83 -8.98
C TYR A 12 -4.71 5.61 -9.27
N THR A 13 -4.31 5.74 -10.54
CA THR A 13 -3.13 6.51 -10.94
C THR A 13 -3.43 7.99 -11.02
N ASP A 14 -2.44 8.83 -10.74
CA ASP A 14 -2.49 10.27 -10.97
C ASP A 14 -2.58 10.62 -12.47
N ASP A 15 -2.80 11.90 -12.78
CA ASP A 15 -2.94 12.38 -14.17
C ASP A 15 -1.68 12.17 -15.03
N ALA A 16 -0.51 12.02 -14.39
CA ALA A 16 0.76 11.73 -15.05
C ALA A 16 0.98 10.21 -15.29
N GLU A 17 0.09 9.36 -14.78
CA GLU A 17 0.21 7.90 -14.78
C GLU A 17 1.51 7.39 -14.13
N GLU A 18 2.07 8.14 -13.17
CA GLU A 18 3.35 7.86 -12.51
C GLU A 18 3.14 7.25 -11.13
N PHE A 19 2.16 7.74 -10.38
CA PHE A 19 1.93 7.33 -8.99
C PHE A 19 0.51 6.83 -8.77
N VAL A 20 0.38 5.86 -7.87
CA VAL A 20 -0.87 5.21 -7.49
C VAL A 20 -1.23 5.61 -6.06
N TRP A 21 -2.45 6.11 -5.89
CA TRP A 21 -2.95 6.58 -4.61
C TRP A 21 -3.49 5.44 -3.76
N CYS A 22 -3.24 5.53 -2.46
CA CYS A 22 -3.78 4.58 -1.50
C CYS A 22 -4.03 5.23 -0.13
N THR A 23 -4.98 4.65 0.60
CA THR A 23 -5.18 4.90 2.02
C THR A 23 -4.57 3.75 2.81
N VAL A 24 -3.67 4.05 3.73
CA VAL A 24 -3.04 3.07 4.63
C VAL A 24 -3.63 3.26 6.02
N THR A 25 -4.21 2.22 6.60
CA THR A 25 -4.76 2.18 7.95
C THR A 25 -4.02 1.15 8.80
N VAL A 26 -3.44 1.61 9.90
CA VAL A 26 -2.81 0.78 10.92
C VAL A 26 -3.79 0.63 12.07
N THR A 27 -4.06 -0.61 12.50
CA THR A 27 -4.87 -0.90 13.70
C THR A 27 -4.00 -1.53 14.76
N LEU A 28 -3.90 -0.86 15.92
CA LEU A 28 -3.15 -1.30 17.10
C LEU A 28 -3.94 -2.34 17.91
N PRO A 29 -3.31 -3.06 18.87
CA PRO A 29 -3.95 -4.14 19.61
C PRO A 29 -5.08 -3.67 20.54
N ASP A 30 -5.06 -2.39 20.94
CA ASP A 30 -6.11 -1.74 21.71
C ASP A 30 -7.29 -1.24 20.85
N GLY A 31 -7.18 -1.38 19.52
CA GLY A 31 -8.16 -0.93 18.55
C GLY A 31 -7.97 0.51 18.07
N GLU A 32 -6.96 1.24 18.56
CA GLU A 32 -6.61 2.56 18.00
C GLU A 32 -6.24 2.40 16.52
N THR A 33 -6.73 3.32 15.68
CA THR A 33 -6.41 3.36 14.25
C THR A 33 -5.65 4.62 13.87
N ARG A 34 -4.62 4.48 13.04
CA ARG A 34 -3.92 5.58 12.38
C ARG A 34 -4.06 5.44 10.87
N THR A 35 -4.32 6.55 10.19
CA THR A 35 -4.57 6.54 8.75
C THR A 35 -3.76 7.62 8.05
N ALA A 36 -3.19 7.28 6.90
CA ALA A 36 -2.51 8.18 5.98
C ALA A 36 -3.05 7.93 4.57
N THR A 37 -3.07 8.95 3.71
CA THR A 37 -3.52 8.84 2.31
C THR A 37 -2.63 9.66 1.43
N GLY A 38 -2.09 9.02 0.40
CA GLY A 38 -1.12 9.63 -0.51
C GLY A 38 -0.76 8.69 -1.65
N ASP A 39 0.14 9.17 -2.49
CA ASP A 39 0.66 8.56 -3.70
C ASP A 39 1.86 7.63 -3.42
N TYR A 40 1.74 6.80 -2.38
CA TYR A 40 2.84 5.98 -1.85
C TYR A 40 3.29 4.82 -2.75
N LEU A 41 2.66 4.62 -3.91
CA LEU A 41 2.93 3.53 -4.84
C LEU A 41 3.31 4.10 -6.19
N ASN A 42 4.22 3.45 -6.91
CA ASN A 42 4.47 3.80 -8.31
C ASN A 42 3.53 2.99 -9.22
N ALA A 43 3.13 3.60 -10.33
CA ALA A 43 2.53 2.88 -11.44
C ALA A 43 3.55 1.84 -11.96
N GLY A 44 3.28 0.56 -11.74
CA GLY A 44 4.09 -0.53 -12.27
C GLY A 44 3.46 -1.14 -13.51
N ASN A 45 4.24 -1.90 -14.27
CA ASN A 45 3.77 -2.64 -15.45
C ASN A 45 3.77 -4.15 -15.15
N PRO A 46 2.62 -4.81 -14.93
CA PRO A 46 1.24 -4.32 -15.07
C PRO A 46 0.55 -3.87 -13.76
N THR A 47 1.23 -3.92 -12.62
CA THR A 47 0.59 -3.75 -11.29
C THR A 47 1.35 -2.74 -10.44
N PRO A 48 0.68 -1.99 -9.54
CA PRO A 48 1.36 -1.03 -8.68
C PRO A 48 2.46 -1.69 -7.84
N VAL A 49 3.53 -0.94 -7.60
CA VAL A 49 4.69 -1.41 -6.84
C VAL A 49 4.97 -0.47 -5.67
N LEU A 50 5.29 -1.07 -4.52
CA LEU A 50 5.75 -0.31 -3.35
C LEU A 50 7.25 -0.06 -3.50
N CYS A 51 7.60 1.20 -3.76
CA CYS A 51 8.97 1.68 -3.82
C CYS A 51 9.27 2.56 -2.60
N CYS A 52 9.89 3.72 -2.77
CA CYS A 52 10.25 4.63 -1.67
C CYS A 52 9.04 5.17 -0.89
N GLY A 53 7.82 5.15 -1.45
CA GLY A 53 6.62 5.64 -0.75
C GLY A 53 6.29 4.91 0.56
N ILE A 54 6.87 3.73 0.82
CA ILE A 54 6.79 3.09 2.14
C ILE A 54 7.42 3.94 3.25
N GLU A 55 8.47 4.70 2.94
CA GLU A 55 9.20 5.54 3.91
C GLU A 55 8.35 6.74 4.33
N GLU A 56 7.66 7.34 3.36
CA GLU A 56 6.73 8.43 3.58
C GLU A 56 5.50 7.98 4.38
N ALA A 57 4.83 6.90 3.93
CA ALA A 57 3.69 6.33 4.66
C ALA A 57 4.07 5.92 6.09
N ALA A 58 5.25 5.29 6.27
CA ALA A 58 5.72 4.90 7.60
C ALA A 58 6.05 6.11 8.48
N SER A 59 6.57 7.20 7.90
CA SER A 59 6.80 8.45 8.63
C SER A 59 5.48 9.03 9.16
N GLU A 60 4.47 9.17 8.31
CA GLU A 60 3.15 9.70 8.68
C GLU A 60 2.42 8.85 9.72
N LEU A 61 2.57 7.52 9.64
CA LEU A 61 1.91 6.57 10.54
C LEU A 61 2.69 6.34 11.86
N GLY A 62 3.87 6.95 12.01
CA GLY A 62 4.74 6.77 13.18
C GLY A 62 5.42 5.39 13.22
N LEU A 63 5.61 4.75 12.07
CA LEU A 63 6.19 3.41 11.89
C LEU A 63 7.62 3.43 11.33
N LEU A 64 8.22 4.60 11.08
CA LEU A 64 9.54 4.72 10.44
C LEU A 64 10.64 3.86 11.10
N HIS A 65 10.56 3.67 12.42
CA HIS A 65 11.51 2.84 13.17
C HIS A 65 11.48 1.35 12.78
N TYR A 66 10.38 0.83 12.22
CA TYR A 66 10.30 -0.54 11.70
C TYR A 66 11.08 -0.73 10.40
N LEU A 67 11.36 0.34 9.66
CA LEU A 67 12.11 0.26 8.39
C LEU A 67 13.62 0.11 8.60
N ALA A 68 14.11 0.18 9.84
CA ALA A 68 15.51 -0.08 10.16
C ALA A 68 15.93 -1.55 9.94
N ASP A 69 14.97 -2.48 9.87
CA ASP A 69 15.21 -3.87 9.50
C ASP A 69 15.02 -4.04 7.98
N GLU A 70 16.14 -4.08 7.25
CA GLU A 70 16.17 -4.26 5.79
C GLU A 70 15.46 -5.55 5.34
N ARG A 71 15.51 -6.63 6.13
CA ARG A 71 14.86 -7.90 5.76
C ARG A 71 13.36 -7.79 5.89
N LEU A 72 12.89 -7.10 6.93
CA LEU A 72 11.47 -6.81 7.11
C LEU A 72 10.97 -5.90 5.99
N TYR A 73 11.72 -4.83 5.69
CA TYR A 73 11.45 -3.91 4.59
C TYR A 73 11.21 -4.65 3.27
N LEU A 74 12.18 -5.47 2.83
CA LEU A 74 12.08 -6.20 1.57
C LEU A 74 10.89 -7.16 1.55
N LYS A 75 10.64 -7.85 2.66
CA LYS A 75 9.49 -8.76 2.80
C LYS A 75 8.15 -8.03 2.68
N VAL A 76 8.04 -6.82 3.24
CA VAL A 76 6.82 -6.00 3.12
C VAL A 76 6.62 -5.55 1.68
N CYS A 77 7.66 -5.08 0.99
CA CYS A 77 7.58 -4.67 -0.40
C CYS A 77 7.16 -5.82 -1.33
N GLU A 78 7.74 -7.01 -1.15
CA GLU A 78 7.35 -8.21 -1.90
C GLU A 78 5.89 -8.58 -1.66
N GLU A 79 5.44 -8.59 -0.40
CA GLU A 79 4.08 -8.99 -0.03
C GLU A 79 3.02 -7.99 -0.52
N VAL A 80 3.30 -6.69 -0.43
CA VAL A 80 2.43 -5.64 -0.97
C VAL A 80 2.31 -5.78 -2.49
N THR A 81 3.44 -5.90 -3.20
CA THR A 81 3.46 -6.10 -4.65
C THR A 81 2.69 -7.36 -5.05
N ARG A 82 2.90 -8.47 -4.33
CA ARG A 82 2.19 -9.72 -4.56
C ARG A 82 0.69 -9.57 -4.39
N GLN A 83 0.21 -8.94 -3.32
CA GLN A 83 -1.23 -8.76 -3.09
C GLN A 83 -1.86 -7.81 -4.11
N LEU A 84 -1.19 -6.70 -4.42
CA LEU A 84 -1.62 -5.75 -5.44
C LEU A 84 -1.65 -6.39 -6.83
N SER A 85 -0.91 -7.46 -7.11
CA SER A 85 -1.03 -8.13 -8.40
C SER A 85 -2.41 -8.80 -8.67
N TRP A 86 -3.28 -8.91 -7.64
CA TRP A 86 -4.58 -9.58 -7.77
C TRP A 86 -5.78 -8.75 -7.30
N ARG A 87 -5.60 -7.75 -6.44
CA ARG A 87 -6.70 -6.98 -5.84
C ARG A 87 -6.25 -5.57 -5.42
N PRO A 88 -7.15 -4.59 -5.34
CA PRO A 88 -6.82 -3.21 -4.94
C PRO A 88 -6.71 -3.04 -3.42
N VAL A 89 -6.37 -4.11 -2.69
CA VAL A 89 -6.29 -4.10 -1.24
C VAL A 89 -5.18 -5.02 -0.73
N VAL A 90 -4.39 -4.51 0.21
CA VAL A 90 -3.36 -5.26 0.91
C VAL A 90 -3.72 -5.37 2.38
N LEU A 91 -3.52 -6.56 2.94
CA LEU A 91 -3.66 -6.84 4.36
C LEU A 91 -2.35 -7.43 4.87
N LEU A 92 -1.72 -6.73 5.82
CA LEU A 92 -0.54 -7.19 6.55
C LEU A 92 -0.89 -7.35 8.02
N SER A 93 -0.26 -8.31 8.69
CA SER A 93 -0.40 -8.49 10.14
C SER A 93 0.95 -8.82 10.76
N CYS A 94 1.25 -8.19 11.88
CA CYS A 94 2.28 -8.61 12.81
C CYS A 94 1.70 -8.64 14.24
N PRO A 95 2.43 -9.17 15.24
CA PRO A 95 1.96 -9.19 16.63
C PRO A 95 1.58 -7.81 17.18
N GLU A 96 2.22 -6.75 16.70
CA GLU A 96 2.09 -5.38 17.19
C GLU A 96 0.93 -4.61 16.55
N PHE A 97 0.50 -4.96 15.33
CA PHE A 97 -0.59 -4.28 14.63
C PHE A 97 -1.00 -5.01 13.35
N THR A 98 -2.10 -4.56 12.78
CA THR A 98 -2.50 -4.90 11.40
C THR A 98 -2.43 -3.66 10.51
N ILE A 99 -2.12 -3.85 9.23
CA ILE A 99 -2.15 -2.80 8.22
C ILE A 99 -3.11 -3.21 7.12
N LYS A 100 -4.00 -2.28 6.76
CA LYS A 100 -4.81 -2.34 5.55
C LYS A 100 -4.38 -1.21 4.62
N LEU A 101 -4.06 -1.53 3.38
CA LEU A 101 -3.85 -0.54 2.32
C LEU A 101 -4.96 -0.74 1.30
N ASP A 102 -5.76 0.28 1.05
CA ASP A 102 -6.77 0.32 -0.01
C ASP A 102 -6.30 1.26 -1.11
N LEU A 103 -6.36 0.84 -2.38
CA LEU A 103 -6.18 1.79 -3.48
C LEU A 103 -7.40 2.73 -3.53
N VAL A 104 -7.15 4.01 -3.75
CA VAL A 104 -8.18 5.05 -3.81
C VAL A 104 -7.96 5.94 -5.03
N GLU A 105 -9.03 6.55 -5.53
CA GLU A 105 -8.91 7.53 -6.61
C GLU A 105 -8.05 8.72 -6.14
N PRO A 106 -7.19 9.28 -7.02
CA PRO A 106 -6.35 10.42 -6.68
C PRO A 106 -7.18 11.66 -6.34
N VAL A 107 -6.70 12.47 -5.39
CA VAL A 107 -7.29 13.79 -5.12
C VAL A 107 -6.91 14.73 -6.26
N ARG A 108 -7.92 15.25 -6.97
CA ARG A 108 -7.77 16.17 -8.11
C ARG A 108 -7.81 17.63 -7.70
#